data_AF-A0A367LV21-F1
#
_entry.id   AF-A0A367LV21-F1
#
_cell.length_a   1.000
_cell.length_b   1.000
_cell.length_c   1.000
_cell.angle_alpha   90.00
_cell.angle_beta   90.00
_cell.angle_gamma   90.00
#
_symmetry.space_group_name_H-M   'P 1'
#
loop_
_entity.id
_entity.type
_entity.pdbx_description
1 polymer ?
#
loop_
_entity_poly.entity_id
_entity_poly.type
_entity_poly.pdbx_seq_one_letter_code
_entity_poly.pdbx_strand_id
1 'polypeptide(L)'
;YMSERMRAHFPAILTKWKQELMEEVDRTVHHMQDEAANFPDPADRASQEEEFSLELRARDRERKLIKKIDETLQLIEDEEYGWCDSCG
;
A
#
# COMPACT_ATOMS: atom_id res chain seq x y z
N TYR A 1 -23.04 -10.88 14.15
CA TYR A 1 -21.65 -10.52 13.81
C TYR A 1 -21.68 -9.84 12.43
N MET A 2 -20.80 -8.89 12.12
CA MET A 2 -20.91 -8.01 10.93
C MET A 2 -22.27 -7.31 10.78
N SER A 3 -22.67 -6.57 11.82
CA SER A 3 -23.88 -5.74 11.78
C SER A 3 -23.75 -4.59 10.76
N GLU A 4 -24.86 -3.93 10.41
CA GLU A 4 -24.85 -2.74 9.54
C GLU A 4 -23.84 -1.67 9.99
N ARG A 5 -23.73 -1.43 11.31
CA ARG A 5 -22.75 -0.50 11.86
C ARG A 5 -21.31 -0.92 11.58
N MET A 6 -21.01 -2.22 11.67
CA MET A 6 -19.69 -2.76 11.36
C MET A 6 -19.41 -2.71 9.86
N ARG A 7 -20.41 -3.03 9.03
CA ARG A 7 -20.34 -2.93 7.56
C ARG A 7 -20.17 -1.50 7.06
N ALA A 8 -20.56 -0.48 7.83
CA ALA A 8 -20.22 0.91 7.54
C ALA A 8 -18.82 1.30 8.07
N HIS A 9 -18.39 0.72 9.18
CA HIS A 9 -17.15 1.09 9.86
C HIS A 9 -15.88 0.58 9.15
N PHE A 10 -15.85 -0.70 8.78
CA PHE A 10 -14.65 -1.30 8.15
C PHE A 10 -14.31 -0.69 6.79
N PRO A 11 -15.27 -0.45 5.88
CA PRO A 11 -14.97 0.22 4.61
C PRO A 11 -14.40 1.63 4.81
N ALA A 12 -14.86 2.38 5.82
CA ALA A 12 -14.31 3.70 6.10
C ALA A 12 -12.83 3.65 6.51
N ILE A 13 -12.46 2.68 7.35
CA ILE A 13 -11.05 2.45 7.74
C ILE A 13 -10.22 2.02 6.54
N LEU A 14 -10.69 1.01 5.80
CA LEU A 14 -9.98 0.45 4.64
C LEU A 14 -9.78 1.49 3.54
N THR A 15 -10.79 2.31 3.26
CA THR A 15 -10.70 3.38 2.26
C THR A 15 -9.71 4.45 2.70
N LYS A 16 -9.76 4.87 3.97
CA LYS A 16 -8.79 5.82 4.52
C LYS A 16 -7.36 5.28 4.43
N TRP A 17 -7.16 4.02 4.79
CA TRP A 17 -5.85 3.39 4.74
C TRP A 17 -5.34 3.25 3.30
N LYS A 18 -6.21 2.85 2.36
CA LYS A 18 -5.87 2.82 0.93
C LYS A 18 -5.43 4.19 0.43
N GLN A 19 -6.15 5.25 0.80
CA GLN A 19 -5.81 6.62 0.41
C GLN A 19 -4.43 7.02 0.94
N GLU A 20 -4.13 6.74 2.22
CA GLU A 20 -2.82 7.01 2.82
C GLU A 20 -1.69 6.25 2.10
N LEU A 21 -1.90 4.99 1.74
CA LEU A 21 -0.93 4.19 0.98
C LEU A 21 -0.71 4.73 -0.43
N MET A 22 -1.77 5.19 -1.10
CA MET A 22 -1.66 5.79 -2.44
C MET A 22 -0.85 7.09 -2.40
N GLU A 23 -1.11 7.95 -1.41
CA GLU A 23 -0.35 9.18 -1.20
C GLU A 23 1.12 8.90 -0.90
N GLU A 24 1.41 7.85 -0.14
CA GLU A 24 2.79 7.45 0.16
C GLU A 24 3.53 6.92 -1.06
N VAL A 25 2.89 6.05 -1.85
CA VAL A 25 3.43 5.58 -3.13
C VAL A 25 3.74 6.76 -4.07
N ASP A 26 2.83 7.73 -4.17
CA ASP A 26 3.05 8.91 -5.00
C ASP A 26 4.23 9.74 -4.50
N ARG A 27 4.36 9.97 -3.18
CA ARG A 27 5.51 10.67 -2.59
C ARG A 27 6.84 9.97 -2.90
N THR A 28 6.91 8.65 -2.71
CA THR A 28 8.13 7.88 -3.00
C THR A 28 8.49 7.93 -4.48
N VAL A 29 7.51 7.88 -5.39
CA VAL A 29 7.79 8.01 -6.83
C VAL A 29 8.40 9.36 -7.18
N HIS A 30 7.89 10.45 -6.60
CA HIS A 30 8.48 11.78 -6.81
C HIS A 30 9.90 11.86 -6.23
N HIS A 31 10.11 11.35 -5.01
CA HIS A 31 11.43 11.30 -4.37
C HIS A 31 12.46 10.59 -5.26
N MET A 32 12.13 9.39 -5.74
CA MET A 32 12.98 8.62 -6.65
C MET A 32 13.29 9.34 -7.97
N GLN A 33 12.34 10.12 -8.50
CA GLN A 33 12.55 10.89 -9.74
C GLN A 33 13.52 12.06 -9.52
N ASP A 34 13.39 12.76 -8.39
CA ASP A 34 14.26 13.88 -8.03
C ASP A 34 15.69 13.39 -7.75
N GLU A 35 15.85 12.25 -7.07
CA GLU A 35 17.18 11.66 -6.83
C GLU A 35 17.83 11.14 -8.11
N ALA A 36 17.06 10.54 -9.02
CA ALA A 36 17.58 10.04 -10.31
C ALA A 36 18.02 11.18 -11.25
N ALA A 37 17.49 12.39 -11.08
CA ALA A 37 17.90 13.56 -11.84
C ALA A 37 19.27 14.12 -11.39
N ASN A 38 19.73 13.76 -10.19
CA ASN A 38 21.02 14.18 -9.65
C ASN A 38 22.06 13.08 -9.83
N PHE A 39 23.06 13.31 -10.69
CA PHE A 39 24.14 12.36 -10.91
C PHE A 39 25.08 12.34 -9.70
N PRO A 40 25.14 11.23 -8.93
CA PRO A 40 26.04 11.15 -7.78
C PRO A 40 27.48 11.06 -8.25
N ASP A 41 28.40 11.56 -7.44
CA ASP A 41 29.80 11.23 -7.61
C ASP A 41 30.02 9.71 -7.44
N PRO A 42 31.07 9.12 -8.03
CA PRO A 42 31.26 7.67 -8.04
C PRO A 42 31.28 6.99 -6.66
N ALA A 43 31.61 7.75 -5.60
CA ALA A 43 31.60 7.28 -4.23
C ALA A 43 30.19 7.13 -3.64
N ASP A 44 29.23 7.97 -4.06
CA ASP A 44 27.88 8.03 -3.51
C ASP A 44 26.89 7.13 -4.27
N ARG A 45 27.23 6.74 -5.50
CA ARG A 45 26.40 5.90 -6.36
C ARG A 45 26.00 4.57 -5.70
N ALA A 46 26.92 3.93 -4.97
CA ALA A 46 26.63 2.64 -4.34
C ALA A 46 25.55 2.78 -3.24
N SER A 47 25.63 3.85 -2.43
CA SER A 47 24.65 4.14 -1.38
C SER A 47 23.28 4.47 -1.99
N GLN A 48 23.25 5.29 -3.04
CA GLN A 48 22.01 5.64 -3.73
C GLN A 48 21.34 4.39 -4.33
N GLU A 49 22.08 3.53 -5.02
CA GLU A 49 21.52 2.29 -5.60
C GLU A 49 20.91 1.36 -4.53
N GLU A 50 21.51 1.29 -3.34
CA GLU A 50 20.97 0.53 -2.21
C GLU A 50 19.63 1.13 -1.72
N GLU A 51 19.57 2.45 -1.53
CA GLU A 51 18.37 3.17 -1.11
C GLU A 51 17.22 2.97 -2.10
N PHE A 52 17.48 3.18 -3.40
CA PHE A 52 16.51 2.91 -4.47
C PHE A 52 15.98 1.48 -4.42
N SER A 53 16.84 0.50 -4.21
CA SER A 53 16.45 -0.91 -4.13
C SER A 53 15.52 -1.18 -2.93
N LEU A 54 15.76 -0.53 -1.80
CA LEU A 54 14.90 -0.62 -0.61
C LEU A 54 13.54 0.04 -0.86
N GLU A 55 13.52 1.24 -1.42
CA GLU A 55 12.28 1.97 -1.73
C GLU A 55 11.41 1.22 -2.75
N LEU A 56 12.01 0.71 -3.84
CA LEU A 56 11.31 -0.10 -4.84
C LEU A 56 10.62 -1.32 -4.21
N ARG A 57 11.30 -1.99 -3.30
CA ARG A 57 10.74 -3.15 -2.58
C ARG A 57 9.63 -2.75 -1.63
N ALA A 58 9.72 -1.60 -0.96
CA ALA A 58 8.68 -1.07 -0.08
C ALA A 58 7.41 -0.76 -0.88
N ARG A 59 7.56 0.02 -1.96
CA ARG A 59 6.47 0.37 -2.88
C ARG A 59 5.76 -0.85 -3.44
N ASP A 60 6.50 -1.89 -3.82
CA ASP A 60 5.90 -3.13 -4.32
C ASP A 60 5.05 -3.86 -3.26
N ARG A 61 5.42 -3.76 -1.98
CA ARG A 61 4.61 -4.30 -0.87
C ARG A 61 3.36 -3.46 -0.65
N GLU A 62 3.47 -2.13 -0.69
CA GLU A 62 2.33 -1.21 -0.56
C GLU A 62 1.32 -1.41 -1.68
N ARG A 63 1.77 -1.52 -2.93
CA ARG A 63 0.91 -1.84 -4.08
C ARG A 63 0.15 -3.16 -3.89
N LYS A 64 0.82 -4.19 -3.38
CA LYS A 64 0.17 -5.48 -3.07
C LYS A 64 -0.83 -5.35 -1.93
N LEU A 65 -0.54 -4.52 -0.93
CA LEU A 65 -1.43 -4.24 0.18
C LEU A 65 -2.68 -3.49 -0.28
N ILE A 66 -2.54 -2.48 -1.16
CA ILE A 66 -3.67 -1.78 -1.79
C ILE A 66 -4.58 -2.79 -2.51
N LYS A 67 -4.01 -3.71 -3.29
CA LYS A 67 -4.79 -4.77 -3.97
C LYS A 67 -5.58 -5.64 -2.98
N LYS A 68 -4.96 -6.02 -1.85
CA LYS A 68 -5.63 -6.78 -0.80
C LYS A 68 -6.75 -5.98 -0.11
N ILE A 69 -6.55 -4.68 0.07
CA ILE A 69 -7.60 -3.80 0.61
C ILE A 69 -8.79 -3.76 -0.36
N ASP A 70 -8.55 -3.65 -1.66
CA ASP A 70 -9.60 -3.68 -2.67
C ASP A 70 -10.34 -5.03 -2.68
N GLU A 71 -9.62 -6.15 -2.62
CA GLU A 71 -10.22 -7.49 -2.46
C GLU A 71 -11.07 -7.59 -1.19
N THR A 72 -10.60 -7.01 -0.08
CA THR A 72 -11.33 -7.01 1.20
C THR A 72 -12.59 -6.13 1.15
N LEU A 73 -12.53 -4.98 0.48
CA LEU A 73 -13.69 -4.12 0.27
C LEU A 73 -14.77 -4.85 -0.53
N GLN A 74 -14.38 -5.59 -1.57
CA GLN A 74 -15.30 -6.43 -2.35
C GLN A 74 -15.97 -7.50 -1.48
N LEU A 75 -15.20 -8.21 -0.63
CA LEU A 75 -15.77 -9.20 0.30
C LEU A 75 -16.78 -8.58 1.27
N ILE A 76 -16.60 -7.32 1.67
CA ILE A 76 -17.57 -6.63 2.53
C ILE A 76 -18.86 -6.32 1.75
N GLU A 77 -18.74 -5.90 0.49
CA GLU A 77 -19.86 -5.62 -0.41
C GLU A 77 -20.66 -6.88 -0.74
N ASP A 78 -19.97 -8.00 -1.01
CA ASP A 78 -20.55 -9.32 -1.31
C ASP A 78 -21.14 -10.02 -0.07
N GLU A 79 -21.07 -9.35 1.09
CA GLU A 79 -21.49 -9.85 2.40
C GLU A 79 -20.69 -11.03 2.98
N GLU A 80 -19.55 -11.39 2.39
CA GLU A 80 -18.70 -12.55 2.74
C GLU A 80 -17.58 -12.24 3.76
N TYR A 81 -17.33 -10.97 4.09
CA TYR A 81 -16.30 -10.59 5.04
C TYR A 81 -16.66 -10.91 6.49
N GLY A 82 -15.68 -11.40 7.27
CA GLY A 82 -15.77 -11.52 8.73
C GLY A 82 -15.61 -12.94 9.30
N TRP A 83 -15.48 -13.94 8.44
CA TRP A 83 -15.28 -15.34 8.85
C TRP A 83 -13.90 -15.83 8.46
N CYS A 84 -13.40 -16.87 9.14
CA CYS A 84 -12.14 -17.51 8.77
C CYS A 84 -12.33 -18.36 7.50
N ASP A 85 -11.53 -18.10 6.47
CA ASP A 85 -11.56 -18.86 5.20
C ASP A 85 -11.37 -20.38 5.38
N SER A 86 -10.75 -20.82 6.47
CA SER A 86 -10.45 -22.24 6.71
C SER A 86 -11.49 -22.96 7.58
N CYS A 87 -12.18 -22.27 8.50
CA CYS A 87 -13.01 -22.93 9.51
C CYS A 87 -14.28 -22.19 9.96
N GLY A 88 -14.56 -21.00 9.41
CA GLY A 88 -15.72 -20.18 9.80
C GLY A 88 -15.51 -19.45 11.11
#